data_AF-A0A2S5J003-F1
#
_entry.id   AF-A0A2S5J003-F1
#
_cell.length_a   1.000
_cell.length_b   1.000
_cell.length_c   1.000
_cell.angle_alpha   90.00
_cell.angle_beta   90.00
_cell.angle_gamma   90.00
#
_symmetry.space_group_name_H-M   'P 1'
#
loop_
_entity.id
_entity.type
_entity.pdbx_description
1 polymer ?
#
loop_
_entity_poly.entity_id
_entity_poly.type
_entity_poly.pdbx_seq_one_letter_code
_entity_poly.pdbx_strand_id
1 'polypeptide(L)'
;MLVSAPCMQQCARGAVAAVALRRTDSDSTGPALWLGGVDAADHLASLGRWIEEWTPTSDRGRVLPDELRDTVLGVGPPVRLHIGAAT
;
A
#
# COMPACT_ATOMS: atom_id res chain seq x y z
N MET A 1 -6.55 7.68 -0.31
CA MET A 1 -5.83 8.47 -1.35
C MET A 1 -5.06 7.49 -2.19
N LEU A 2 -5.29 7.47 -3.51
CA LEU A 2 -4.53 6.67 -4.46
C LEU A 2 -3.55 7.59 -5.19
N VAL A 3 -2.30 7.15 -5.32
CA VAL A 3 -1.25 7.89 -6.01
C VAL A 3 -0.65 6.97 -7.06
N SER A 4 -0.53 7.44 -8.30
CA SER A 4 0.21 6.72 -9.34
C SER A 4 1.70 7.06 -9.25
N ALA A 5 2.55 6.10 -9.60
CA ALA A 5 3.99 6.27 -9.66
C ALA A 5 4.50 5.89 -11.06
N PRO A 6 5.65 6.46 -11.50
CA PRO A 6 6.37 5.93 -12.65
C PRO A 6 6.69 4.44 -12.50
N CYS A 7 6.95 3.76 -13.61
CA CYS A 7 7.29 2.34 -13.60
C CYS A 7 8.55 2.07 -12.74
N MET A 8 8.40 1.20 -11.73
CA MET A 8 9.45 0.86 -10.76
C MET A 8 10.51 -0.12 -11.28
N GLN A 9 10.46 -0.49 -12.58
CA GLN A 9 11.37 -1.46 -13.22
C GLN A 9 11.40 -2.83 -12.52
N GLN A 10 10.30 -3.23 -11.88
CA GLN A 10 10.14 -4.52 -11.21
C GLN A 10 9.36 -5.52 -12.07
N CYS A 11 9.66 -5.60 -13.38
CA CYS A 11 8.83 -6.35 -14.34
C CYS A 11 8.65 -7.84 -13.97
N ALA A 12 9.66 -8.46 -13.37
CA ALA A 12 9.59 -9.85 -12.91
C ALA A 12 8.63 -10.08 -11.72
N ARG A 13 8.14 -8.99 -11.10
CA ARG A 13 7.23 -9.01 -9.95
C ARG A 13 5.80 -8.62 -10.33
N GLY A 14 5.48 -8.43 -11.61
CA GLY A 14 4.15 -7.95 -12.03
C GLY A 14 3.87 -6.50 -11.61
N ALA A 15 2.59 -6.13 -11.52
CA ALA A 15 2.19 -4.81 -11.04
C ALA A 15 2.59 -4.64 -9.57
N VAL A 16 3.09 -3.45 -9.22
CA VAL A 16 3.58 -3.14 -7.87
C VAL A 16 2.68 -2.11 -7.20
N ALA A 17 2.33 -2.35 -5.94
CA ALA A 17 1.64 -1.40 -5.09
C ALA A 17 2.41 -1.17 -3.78
N ALA A 18 2.27 0.03 -3.22
CA ALA A 18 2.73 0.36 -1.89
C ALA A 18 1.55 0.84 -1.04
N VAL A 19 1.38 0.27 0.15
CA VAL A 19 0.35 0.68 1.10
C VAL A 19 1.01 1.18 2.37
N ALA A 20 0.66 2.39 2.77
CA ALA A 20 1.18 3.01 3.99
C ALA A 20 0.09 3.81 4.69
N LEU A 21 0.08 3.77 6.02
CA LEU A 21 -0.82 4.60 6.79
C LEU A 21 -0.34 6.06 6.77
N ARG A 22 -1.20 6.97 6.34
CA ARG A 22 -0.97 8.41 6.50
C ARG A 22 -1.62 8.87 7.79
N ARG A 23 -0.86 9.57 8.64
CA ARG A 23 -1.45 10.33 9.76
C ARG A 23 -1.89 11.71 9.27
N THR A 24 -3.07 12.16 9.69
CA THR A 24 -3.71 13.39 9.18
C THR A 24 -2.88 14.65 9.42
N ASP A 25 -2.04 14.63 10.45
CA ASP A 25 -1.15 15.72 10.91
C ASP A 25 0.29 15.60 10.40
N SER A 26 0.55 14.71 9.42
CA SER A 26 1.91 14.44 8.93
C SER A 26 2.04 14.52 7.41
N ASP A 27 3.14 15.14 6.98
CA ASP A 27 3.64 15.14 5.58
C ASP A 27 4.39 13.83 5.24
N SER A 28 4.31 12.84 6.12
CA SER A 28 4.93 11.53 5.94
C SER A 28 3.94 10.41 6.25
N THR A 29 4.08 9.30 5.54
CA THR A 29 3.40 8.07 5.91
C THR A 29 4.15 7.35 7.04
N GLY A 30 3.54 6.32 7.63
CA GLY A 30 4.30 5.27 8.30
C GLY A 30 5.10 4.41 7.30
N PRO A 31 5.78 3.35 7.77
CA PRO A 31 6.43 2.37 6.89
C PRO A 31 5.47 1.85 5.80
N ALA A 32 5.99 1.65 4.59
CA ALA A 32 5.20 1.24 3.45
C ALA A 32 5.34 -0.27 3.20
N LEU A 33 4.22 -1.00 3.16
CA LEU A 33 4.19 -2.38 2.70
C LEU A 33 4.23 -2.40 1.17
N TRP A 34 5.20 -3.12 0.61
CA TRP A 34 5.35 -3.29 -0.84
C TRP A 34 4.82 -4.64 -1.29
N LEU A 35 4.01 -4.62 -2.33
CA LEU A 35 3.33 -5.79 -2.89
C LEU A 35 3.62 -5.87 -4.40
N GLY A 36 3.89 -7.06 -4.91
CA GLY A 36 4.01 -7.36 -6.34
C GLY A 36 2.87 -8.24 -6.83
N GLY A 37 2.67 -8.34 -8.13
CA GLY A 37 1.67 -9.22 -8.74
C GLY A 37 0.24 -8.85 -8.34
N VAL A 38 -0.02 -7.57 -8.04
CA VAL A 38 -1.36 -7.11 -7.66
C VAL A 38 -2.34 -7.13 -8.83
N ASP A 39 -1.84 -7.31 -10.05
CA ASP A 39 -2.59 -7.51 -11.29
C ASP A 39 -3.14 -8.93 -11.47
N ALA A 40 -2.73 -9.89 -10.62
CA ALA A 40 -3.31 -11.23 -10.64
C ALA A 40 -4.80 -11.20 -10.22
N ALA A 41 -5.54 -12.22 -10.67
CA ALA A 41 -6.96 -12.35 -10.35
C ALA A 41 -7.18 -12.28 -8.83
N ASP A 42 -8.22 -11.55 -8.44
CA ASP A 42 -8.66 -11.32 -7.06
C ASP A 42 -7.70 -10.57 -6.12
N HIS A 43 -6.40 -10.46 -6.43
CA HIS A 43 -5.43 -9.76 -5.58
C HIS A 43 -5.78 -8.28 -5.38
N LEU A 44 -6.12 -7.57 -6.46
CA LEU A 44 -6.52 -6.16 -6.36
C LEU A 44 -7.80 -5.97 -5.53
N ALA A 45 -8.78 -6.86 -5.70
CA ALA A 45 -10.04 -6.79 -4.97
C ALA A 45 -9.85 -7.10 -3.48
N SER A 46 -9.07 -8.13 -3.14
CA SER A 46 -8.70 -8.44 -1.76
C SER A 46 -7.87 -7.33 -1.13
N LEU A 47 -6.95 -6.71 -1.88
CA LEU A 47 -6.17 -5.56 -1.40
C LEU A 47 -7.07 -4.36 -1.10
N GLY A 48 -8.01 -4.05 -2.00
CA GLY A 48 -8.98 -2.97 -1.79
C GLY A 48 -9.82 -3.19 -0.53
N ARG A 49 -10.40 -4.38 -0.38
CA ARG A 49 -11.19 -4.76 0.80
C ARG A 49 -10.38 -4.64 2.08
N TRP A 50 -9.15 -5.13 2.07
CA TRP A 50 -8.26 -5.06 3.23
C TRP A 50 -7.92 -3.60 3.63
N ILE A 51 -7.68 -2.73 2.66
CA ILE A 51 -7.44 -1.29 2.92
C ILE A 51 -8.68 -0.63 3.51
N GLU A 52 -9.87 -0.96 3.02
CA GLU A 52 -11.14 -0.42 3.51
C GLU A 52 -11.46 -0.89 4.94
N GLU A 53 -11.09 -2.11 5.28
CA GLU A 53 -11.24 -2.67 6.64
C GLU A 53 -10.17 -2.16 7.63
N TRP A 54 -9.13 -1.49 7.15
CA TRP A 54 -8.05 -1.00 7.98
C TRP A 54 -8.55 0.13 8.90
N THR A 55 -8.51 -0.10 10.22
CA THR A 55 -8.76 0.97 11.20
C THR A 55 -7.60 1.14 12.17
N PRO A 56 -7.19 2.38 12.52
CA PRO A 56 -6.05 2.62 13.41
C PRO A 56 -6.21 1.99 14.81
N THR A 57 -7.45 1.78 15.23
CA THR A 57 -7.86 1.33 16.55
C THR A 57 -8.24 -0.15 16.61
N SER A 58 -8.33 -0.85 15.48
CA SER A 58 -8.65 -2.28 15.45
C SER A 58 -7.47 -3.11 14.98
N ASP A 59 -7.36 -4.34 15.49
CA ASP A 59 -6.46 -5.34 14.88
C ASP A 59 -6.99 -5.85 13.52
N ARG A 60 -8.27 -5.60 13.18
CA ARG A 60 -8.77 -5.83 11.82
C ARG A 60 -8.08 -4.89 10.83
N GLY A 61 -7.65 -5.45 9.70
CA GLY A 61 -6.83 -4.77 8.70
C GLY A 61 -5.34 -4.65 9.06
N ARG A 62 -4.88 -4.94 10.28
CA ARG A 62 -3.42 -5.02 10.55
C ARG A 62 -2.78 -6.26 9.95
N VAL A 63 -3.53 -7.35 9.91
CA VAL A 63 -3.07 -8.63 9.35
C VAL A 63 -3.40 -8.65 7.87
N LEU A 64 -2.40 -8.92 7.04
CA LEU A 64 -2.57 -9.08 5.60
C LEU A 64 -3.33 -10.38 5.31
N PRO A 65 -4.32 -10.38 4.38
CA PRO A 65 -5.02 -11.57 3.93
C PRO A 65 -4.04 -12.64 3.43
N ASP A 66 -4.36 -13.91 3.64
CA ASP A 66 -3.48 -15.04 3.31
C ASP A 66 -3.10 -15.04 1.83
N GLU A 67 -4.06 -14.75 0.95
CA GLU A 67 -3.86 -14.68 -0.50
C GLU A 67 -2.88 -13.58 -0.94
N LEU A 68 -2.64 -12.57 -0.10
CA LEU A 68 -1.70 -11.49 -0.38
C LEU A 68 -0.33 -11.72 0.26
N ARG A 69 -0.13 -12.73 1.11
CA ARG A 69 1.15 -12.92 1.82
C ARG A 69 2.32 -13.18 0.88
N ASP A 70 2.11 -13.98 -0.15
CA ASP A 70 3.15 -14.31 -1.14
C ASP A 70 3.45 -13.15 -2.09
N THR A 71 2.62 -12.10 -2.07
CA THR A 71 2.83 -10.88 -2.86
C THR A 71 3.79 -9.91 -2.19
N VAL A 72 4.15 -10.13 -0.92
CA VAL A 72 4.97 -9.20 -0.13
C VAL A 72 6.40 -9.15 -0.67
N LEU A 73 6.81 -7.95 -1.11
CA LEU A 73 8.17 -7.63 -1.52
C LEU A 73 9.01 -7.10 -0.35
N GLY A 74 8.35 -6.63 0.72
CA GLY A 74 8.99 -6.17 1.95
C GLY A 74 8.33 -4.92 2.54
N VAL A 75 8.97 -4.36 3.56
CA VAL A 75 8.56 -3.09 4.18
C VAL A 75 9.63 -2.04 3.90
N GLY A 76 9.23 -0.95 3.25
CA GLY A 76 10.08 0.19 2.94
C GLY A 76 9.93 1.32 3.96
N PRO A 77 10.82 2.33 3.91
CA PRO A 77 10.76 3.47 4.80
C PRO A 77 9.50 4.31 4.57
N PRO A 78 9.11 5.14 5.55
CA PRO A 78 8.16 6.24 5.37
C PRO A 78 8.36 7.02 4.08
N VAL A 79 7.28 7.24 3.33
CA VAL A 79 7.27 8.07 2.12
C VAL A 79 6.85 9.48 2.50
N ARG A 80 7.62 10.47 2.02
CA ARG A 80 7.26 11.89 2.16
C ARG A 80 6.23 12.24 1.09
N LEU A 81 5.10 12.77 1.52
CA LEU A 81 4.03 13.21 0.64
C LEU A 81 4.27 14.68 0.31
N HIS A 82 4.44 15.01 -0.97
CA HIS A 82 4.42 16.40 -1.39
C HIS A 82 2.96 16.84 -1.47
N ILE A 83 2.43 17.38 -0.37
CA ILE A 83 1.11 18.00 -0.36
C ILE A 83 1.31 19.36 -1.04
N GLY A 84 0.91 19.47 -2.30
CA GLY A 84 0.80 20.78 -2.94
C GLY A 84 -0.07 21.67 -2.05
N ALA A 85 0.43 22.85 -1.68
CA ALA A 85 -0.37 23.81 -0.93
C ALA A 85 -1.68 24.02 -1.70
N ALA A 86 -2.82 23.83 -1.03
CA ALA A 86 -4.09 24.32 -1.55
C ALA A 86 -3.99 25.86 -1.55
N THR A 87 -3.57 26.41 -2.68
CA THR A 87 -3.67 27.84 -3.02
C THR A 87 -5.07 28.14 -3.51
#